data_AF-A0A969N4L6-F1
#
_entry.id   AF-A0A969N4L6-F1
#
_cell.length_a   1.000
_cell.length_b   1.000
_cell.length_c   1.000
_cell.angle_alpha   90.00
_cell.angle_beta   90.00
_cell.angle_gamma   90.00
#
_symmetry.space_group_name_H-M   'P 1'
#
loop_
_entity.id
_entity.type
_entity.pdbx_description
1 polymer ?
#
loop_
_entity_poly.entity_id
_entity_poly.type
_entity_poly.pdbx_seq_one_letter_code
_entity_poly.pdbx_strand_id
1 'polypeptide(L)'
;TEVIFTQPVIATQTQTGCVRFSYVPAASQTPRQYRCQPNLEITTQIEAAEKSGIPLTASERDQLRQEIRSWLVPSFTAIHYGLPAYAQLRLSCPIQIRTGAEDESEMGVFSHLKQPQRAINLRIRLDEYLPFGLDAGLIYVT
;
A
#
# COMPACT_ATOMS: atom_id res chain seq x y z
N THR A 1 -2.75 9.78 10.17
CA THR A 1 -2.10 8.61 10.79
C THR A 1 -2.60 7.37 10.09
N GLU A 2 -1.79 6.91 9.15
CA GLU A 2 -2.08 5.86 8.17
C GLU A 2 -1.42 4.58 8.66
N VAL A 3 -2.22 3.59 9.03
CA VAL A 3 -1.77 2.46 9.86
C VAL A 3 -1.69 1.18 9.03
N ILE A 4 -0.77 0.30 9.41
CA ILE A 4 -0.72 -1.07 8.90
C ILE A 4 -1.09 -2.00 10.04
N PHE A 5 -2.26 -2.64 9.94
CA PHE A 5 -2.63 -3.70 10.86
C PHE A 5 -2.04 -5.02 10.37
N THR A 6 -1.18 -5.64 11.17
CA THR A 6 -0.53 -6.91 10.83
C THR A 6 -1.35 -8.14 11.24
N GLN A 7 -2.45 -7.92 11.96
CA GLN A 7 -3.39 -8.94 12.43
C GLN A 7 -4.83 -8.40 12.31
N PRO A 8 -5.84 -9.29 12.24
CA PRO A 8 -7.24 -8.87 12.21
C PRO A 8 -7.60 -7.98 13.39
N VAL A 9 -8.31 -6.89 13.10
CA VAL A 9 -8.74 -5.90 14.10
C VAL A 9 -10.23 -6.03 14.32
N ILE A 10 -10.69 -5.97 15.57
CA ILE A 10 -12.11 -6.00 15.91
C ILE A 10 -12.44 -4.70 16.66
N ALA A 11 -13.34 -3.90 16.08
CA ALA A 11 -13.90 -2.72 16.70
C ALA A 11 -15.33 -3.01 17.18
N THR A 12 -15.62 -2.69 18.44
CA THR A 12 -16.94 -2.89 19.04
C THR A 12 -18.01 -1.98 18.43
N GLN A 13 -17.61 -0.79 17.95
CA GLN A 13 -18.49 0.21 17.36
C GLN A 13 -18.11 0.45 15.89
N THR A 14 -18.91 -0.05 14.95
CA THR A 14 -18.64 0.05 13.49
C THR A 14 -19.59 1.00 12.75
N GLN A 15 -20.69 1.39 13.40
CA GLN A 15 -21.70 2.29 12.86
C GLN A 15 -21.26 3.76 12.80
N THR A 16 -20.15 4.12 13.44
CA THR A 16 -19.64 5.49 13.52
C THR A 16 -18.15 5.51 13.23
N GLY A 17 -17.71 6.53 12.49
CA GLY A 17 -16.30 6.69 12.11
C GLY A 17 -15.91 5.93 10.84
N CYS A 18 -14.61 5.98 10.53
CA CYS A 18 -14.04 5.44 9.31
C CYS A 18 -12.55 5.14 9.49
N VAL A 19 -12.08 4.01 8.96
CA VAL A 19 -10.64 3.73 8.79
C VAL A 19 -10.23 4.28 7.42
N ARG A 20 -9.16 5.07 7.38
CA ARG A 20 -8.74 5.78 6.15
C ARG A 20 -7.29 5.43 5.79
N PHE A 21 -7.00 5.28 4.49
CA PHE A 21 -5.64 5.17 3.94
C PHE A 21 -4.73 4.16 4.65
N SER A 22 -5.31 3.08 5.16
CA SER A 22 -4.63 2.10 6.01
C SER A 22 -4.67 0.73 5.36
N TYR A 23 -3.78 -0.16 5.80
CA TYR A 23 -3.87 -1.58 5.44
C TYR A 23 -4.68 -2.33 6.49
N VAL A 24 -5.78 -2.96 6.08
CA VAL A 24 -6.71 -3.70 6.94
C VAL A 24 -6.79 -5.16 6.47
N PRO A 25 -6.34 -6.14 7.28
CA PRO A 25 -6.46 -7.55 6.96
C PRO A 25 -7.92 -7.98 6.75
N ALA A 26 -8.13 -8.94 5.84
CA ALA A 26 -9.46 -9.36 5.39
C ALA A 26 -10.42 -9.84 6.51
N ALA A 27 -9.89 -10.42 7.58
CA ALA A 27 -10.70 -10.92 8.71
C ALA A 27 -11.04 -9.84 9.75
N SER A 28 -10.74 -8.57 9.48
CA SER A 28 -11.01 -7.48 10.42
C SER A 28 -12.48 -7.04 10.40
N GLN A 29 -12.99 -6.69 11.58
CA GLN A 29 -14.27 -6.02 11.78
C GLN A 29 -14.00 -4.56 12.16
N THR A 30 -14.11 -3.67 11.18
CA THR A 30 -13.83 -2.23 11.34
C THR A 30 -15.07 -1.42 10.97
N PRO A 31 -15.15 -0.13 11.36
CA PRO A 31 -16.02 0.83 10.68
C PRO A 31 -15.75 0.87 9.17
N ARG A 32 -16.51 1.71 8.46
CA ARG A 32 -16.32 1.94 7.02
C ARG A 32 -14.84 2.13 6.69
N GLN A 33 -14.38 1.48 5.63
CA GLN A 33 -13.03 1.66 5.12
C GLN A 33 -13.06 2.62 3.94
N TYR A 34 -12.26 3.69 4.01
CA TYR A 34 -12.10 4.67 2.94
C TYR A 34 -10.68 4.60 2.40
N ARG A 35 -10.56 4.24 1.11
CA ARG A 35 -9.27 4.14 0.40
C ARG A 35 -8.23 3.28 1.14
N CYS A 36 -8.68 2.23 1.82
CA CYS A 36 -7.82 1.30 2.54
C CYS A 36 -7.42 0.13 1.64
N GLN A 37 -6.22 -0.40 1.84
CA GLN A 37 -5.77 -1.62 1.18
C GLN A 37 -6.11 -2.85 2.02
N PRO A 38 -6.37 -4.01 1.39
CA PRO A 38 -6.39 -4.27 -0.07
C PRO A 38 -7.71 -3.89 -0.76
N ASN A 39 -8.72 -3.41 -0.04
CA ASN A 39 -10.06 -3.18 -0.58
C ASN A 39 -10.10 -2.14 -1.71
N LEU A 40 -9.28 -1.10 -1.65
CA LEU A 40 -9.18 -0.09 -2.69
C LEU A 40 -8.71 -0.72 -4.02
N GLU A 41 -7.61 -1.47 -4.01
CA GLU A 41 -7.10 -2.14 -5.22
C GLU A 41 -8.14 -3.11 -5.79
N ILE A 42 -8.79 -3.89 -4.93
CA ILE A 42 -9.87 -4.80 -5.33
C ILE A 42 -10.97 -4.05 -6.09
N THR A 43 -11.49 -2.96 -5.50
CA THR A 43 -12.56 -2.18 -6.13
C THR A 43 -12.09 -1.58 -7.46
N THR A 44 -10.87 -1.03 -7.50
CA THR A 44 -10.29 -0.46 -8.72
C THR A 44 -10.15 -1.49 -9.84
N GLN A 45 -9.70 -2.71 -9.55
CA GLN A 45 -9.54 -3.78 -10.55
C GLN A 45 -10.90 -4.29 -11.05
N ILE A 46 -11.89 -4.45 -10.17
CA ILE A 46 -13.26 -4.81 -10.57
C ILE A 46 -13.85 -3.73 -11.49
N GLU A 47 -13.75 -2.46 -11.10
CA GLU A 47 -14.24 -1.34 -11.92
C GLU A 47 -13.54 -1.25 -13.28
N ALA A 48 -12.23 -1.53 -13.33
CA ALA A 48 -11.47 -1.56 -14.57
C ALA A 48 -11.93 -2.70 -15.49
N ALA A 49 -12.13 -3.91 -14.95
CA ALA A 49 -12.61 -5.06 -15.70
C ALA A 49 -14.02 -4.85 -16.27
N GLU A 50 -14.93 -4.27 -15.46
CA GLU A 50 -16.31 -3.99 -15.89
C GLU A 50 -16.37 -2.93 -17.00
N LYS A 51 -15.47 -1.94 -16.99
CA LYS A 51 -15.35 -0.96 -18.09
C LYS A 51 -14.89 -1.58 -19.41
N SER A 52 -14.21 -2.72 -19.37
CA SER A 52 -13.75 -3.44 -20.58
C SER A 52 -14.86 -4.24 -21.29
N GLY A 53 -16.08 -4.28 -20.76
CA GLY A 53 -17.29 -4.61 -21.52
C GLY A 53 -18.07 -5.84 -21.07
N ILE A 54 -17.50 -6.73 -20.26
CA ILE A 54 -18.22 -7.86 -19.66
C ILE A 54 -18.21 -7.71 -18.14
N PRO A 55 -19.37 -7.55 -17.48
CA PRO A 55 -19.45 -7.57 -16.04
C PRO A 55 -18.99 -8.92 -15.50
N LEU A 56 -18.07 -8.90 -14.55
CA LEU A 56 -17.62 -10.11 -13.87
C LEU A 56 -18.81 -10.82 -13.21
N THR A 57 -18.77 -12.13 -13.15
CA THR A 57 -19.66 -12.95 -12.32
C THR A 57 -19.30 -12.79 -10.84
N ALA A 58 -20.15 -13.27 -9.93
CA ALA A 58 -19.84 -13.25 -8.49
C ALA A 58 -18.57 -14.06 -8.18
N SER A 59 -18.42 -15.24 -8.81
CA SER A 59 -17.26 -16.12 -8.62
C SER A 59 -15.96 -15.48 -9.10
N GLU A 60 -15.98 -14.80 -10.25
CA GLU A 60 -14.78 -14.13 -10.77
C GLU A 60 -14.35 -12.95 -9.89
N ARG A 61 -15.31 -12.18 -9.34
CA ARG A 61 -15.01 -11.13 -8.37
C ARG A 61 -14.36 -11.71 -7.10
N ASP A 62 -14.87 -12.83 -6.61
CA ASP A 62 -14.30 -13.48 -5.43
C ASP A 62 -12.91 -14.05 -5.69
N GLN A 63 -12.67 -14.62 -6.87
CA GLN A 63 -11.34 -15.08 -7.27
C GLN A 63 -10.34 -13.92 -7.35
N LEU A 64 -10.70 -12.82 -8.01
CA LEU A 64 -9.88 -11.62 -8.09
C LEU A 64 -9.57 -11.03 -6.69
N ARG A 65 -10.56 -11.02 -5.79
CA ARG A 65 -10.37 -10.60 -4.39
C ARG A 65 -9.32 -11.46 -3.68
N GLN A 66 -9.40 -12.78 -3.82
CA GLN A 66 -8.46 -13.69 -3.16
C GLN A 66 -7.06 -13.59 -3.76
N GLU A 67 -6.97 -13.44 -5.08
CA GLU A 67 -5.71 -13.21 -5.77
C GLU A 67 -5.03 -11.94 -5.26
N ILE A 68 -5.73 -10.80 -5.27
CA ILE A 68 -5.18 -9.53 -4.76
C ILE A 68 -4.76 -9.66 -3.30
N ARG A 69 -5.58 -10.26 -2.44
CA ARG A 69 -5.25 -10.46 -1.02
C ARG A 69 -4.02 -11.33 -0.79
N SER A 70 -3.69 -12.23 -1.72
CA SER A 70 -2.53 -13.13 -1.59
C SER A 70 -1.20 -12.41 -1.80
N TRP A 71 -1.13 -11.43 -2.71
CA TRP A 71 0.10 -10.70 -3.03
C TRP A 71 0.16 -9.30 -2.42
N LEU A 72 -1.00 -8.66 -2.20
CA LEU A 72 -1.10 -7.32 -1.62
C LEU A 72 -1.07 -7.40 -0.09
N VAL A 73 0.10 -7.75 0.44
CA VAL A 73 0.38 -7.87 1.87
C VAL A 73 1.57 -7.01 2.30
N PRO A 74 1.55 -6.42 3.51
CA PRO A 74 2.68 -5.71 4.04
C PRO A 74 3.87 -6.64 4.21
N SER A 75 5.06 -6.18 3.82
CA SER A 75 6.31 -6.86 4.12
C SER A 75 7.29 -5.88 4.73
N PHE A 76 8.01 -6.35 5.75
CA PHE A 76 8.89 -5.53 6.57
C PHE A 76 10.34 -5.98 6.43
N THR A 77 11.26 -5.03 6.59
CA THR A 77 12.69 -5.31 6.70
C THR A 77 12.98 -6.06 8.00
N ALA A 78 12.38 -5.65 9.12
CA ALA A 78 12.45 -6.36 10.38
C ALA A 78 11.10 -6.34 11.13
N ILE A 79 10.76 -7.48 11.75
CA ILE A 79 9.53 -7.67 12.54
C ILE A 79 9.79 -7.95 14.02
N HIS A 80 11.04 -7.99 14.44
CA HIS A 80 11.41 -8.17 15.85
C HIS A 80 11.78 -6.83 16.47
N TYR A 81 11.15 -6.52 17.59
CA TYR A 81 11.45 -5.33 18.36
C TYR A 81 12.92 -5.32 18.78
N GLY A 82 13.55 -4.13 18.78
CA GLY A 82 14.96 -3.95 19.07
C GLY A 82 15.88 -3.95 17.85
N LEU A 83 15.42 -4.42 16.69
CA LEU A 83 16.15 -4.24 15.44
C LEU A 83 15.98 -2.81 14.91
N PRO A 84 17.04 -2.15 14.38
CA PRO A 84 16.94 -0.76 13.89
C PRO A 84 15.86 -0.54 12.82
N ALA A 85 15.65 -1.55 11.97
CA ALA A 85 14.65 -1.52 10.89
C ALA A 85 13.27 -2.07 11.31
N TYR A 86 13.00 -2.17 12.62
CA TYR A 86 11.73 -2.71 13.12
C TYR A 86 10.53 -1.92 12.58
N ALA A 87 9.59 -2.63 11.94
CA ALA A 87 8.42 -2.08 11.25
C ALA A 87 8.72 -1.19 10.02
N GLN A 88 9.97 -1.13 9.56
CA GLN A 88 10.29 -0.51 8.28
C GLN A 88 9.76 -1.37 7.13
N LEU A 89 9.07 -0.76 6.17
CA LEU A 89 8.62 -1.48 4.98
C LEU A 89 9.81 -1.91 4.13
N ARG A 90 9.75 -3.14 3.61
CA ARG A 90 10.73 -3.62 2.63
C ARG A 90 10.53 -2.89 1.30
N LEU A 91 11.60 -2.67 0.54
CA LEU A 91 11.49 -2.10 -0.81
C LEU A 91 10.62 -2.95 -1.75
N SER A 92 10.55 -4.27 -1.55
CA SER A 92 9.68 -5.15 -2.34
C SER A 92 8.22 -5.16 -1.87
N CYS A 93 7.87 -4.40 -0.83
CA CYS A 93 6.49 -4.27 -0.39
C CYS A 93 5.64 -3.69 -1.55
N PRO A 94 4.40 -4.17 -1.76
CA PRO A 94 3.54 -3.69 -2.82
C PRO A 94 3.44 -2.17 -2.86
N ILE A 95 3.48 -1.59 -4.06
CA ILE A 95 3.49 -0.13 -4.25
C ILE A 95 2.25 0.51 -3.63
N GLN A 96 1.10 -0.15 -3.70
CA GLN A 96 -0.16 0.27 -3.10
C GLN A 96 -0.07 0.53 -1.58
N ILE A 97 0.87 -0.11 -0.89
CA ILE A 97 1.14 0.12 0.54
C ILE A 97 2.26 1.16 0.69
N ARG A 98 3.31 1.08 -0.14
CA ARG A 98 4.42 2.05 -0.11
C ARG A 98 4.01 3.46 -0.54
N THR A 99 2.91 3.65 -1.24
CA THR A 99 2.37 4.97 -1.63
C THR A 99 0.90 5.13 -1.23
N GLY A 100 0.45 4.33 -0.26
CA GLY A 100 -0.95 4.21 0.08
C GLY A 100 -1.46 5.23 1.11
N ALA A 101 -0.58 6.06 1.67
CA ALA A 101 -0.97 7.11 2.59
C ALA A 101 -1.79 8.20 1.87
N GLU A 102 -2.46 9.06 2.64
CA GLU A 102 -3.29 10.15 2.10
C GLU A 102 -2.52 11.11 1.20
N ASP A 103 -1.24 11.34 1.50
CA ASP A 103 -0.33 12.21 0.75
C ASP A 103 0.61 11.42 -0.18
N GLU A 104 0.22 10.19 -0.53
CA GLU A 104 0.99 9.27 -1.39
C GLU A 104 2.33 8.83 -0.78
N SER A 105 2.56 9.07 0.52
CA SER A 105 3.68 8.48 1.25
C SER A 105 3.42 7.01 1.58
N GLU A 106 4.41 6.37 2.20
CA GLU A 106 4.23 5.02 2.70
C GLU A 106 3.31 4.99 3.92
N MET A 107 2.50 3.95 4.04
CA MET A 107 1.75 3.70 5.26
C MET A 107 2.70 3.27 6.39
N GLY A 108 2.31 3.53 7.65
CA GLY A 108 3.03 3.06 8.84
C GLY A 108 4.00 4.08 9.43
N VAL A 109 4.84 3.62 10.36
CA VAL A 109 5.63 4.48 11.27
C VAL A 109 6.71 5.31 10.55
N PHE A 110 7.20 4.82 9.41
CA PHE A 110 8.23 5.51 8.62
C PHE A 110 7.66 6.52 7.60
N SER A 111 6.33 6.72 7.52
CA SER A 111 5.68 7.63 6.57
C SER A 111 6.27 9.05 6.55
N HIS A 112 6.73 9.53 7.71
CA HIS A 112 7.35 10.84 7.88
C HIS A 112 8.68 11.00 7.12
N LEU A 113 9.36 9.91 6.76
CA LEU A 113 10.60 9.96 5.96
C LEU A 113 10.35 10.29 4.50
N LYS A 114 9.10 10.15 4.02
CA LYS A 114 8.68 10.44 2.65
C LYS A 114 9.57 9.75 1.59
N GLN A 115 9.96 8.50 1.85
CA GLN A 115 10.83 7.74 0.95
C GLN A 115 10.30 7.63 -0.48
N PRO A 116 8.98 7.39 -0.72
CA PRO A 116 8.44 7.37 -2.08
C PRO A 116 8.60 8.71 -2.80
N GLN A 117 8.24 9.81 -2.14
CA GLN A 117 8.36 11.15 -2.71
C GLN A 117 9.81 11.52 -2.96
N ARG A 118 10.73 11.21 -2.04
CA ARG A 118 12.17 11.44 -2.24
C ARG A 118 12.69 10.70 -3.47
N ALA A 119 12.30 9.43 -3.64
CA ALA A 119 12.70 8.64 -4.78
C ALA A 119 12.10 9.16 -6.10
N ILE A 120 10.85 9.62 -6.09
CA ILE A 120 10.19 10.24 -7.26
C ILE A 120 10.86 11.57 -7.61
N ASN A 121 11.04 12.46 -6.64
CA ASN A 121 11.67 13.77 -6.85
C ASN A 121 13.09 13.62 -7.40
N LEU A 122 13.85 12.66 -6.88
CA LEU A 122 15.20 12.38 -7.38
C LEU A 122 15.16 11.86 -8.83
N ARG A 123 14.26 10.94 -9.15
CA ARG A 123 14.08 10.45 -10.54
C ARG A 123 13.73 11.57 -11.50
N ILE A 124 12.80 12.45 -11.13
CA ILE A 124 12.42 13.62 -11.94
C ILE A 124 13.64 14.51 -12.22
N ARG A 125 14.46 14.78 -11.20
CA ARG A 125 15.67 15.60 -11.38
C ARG A 125 16.75 14.91 -12.20
N LEU A 126 16.89 13.59 -12.09
CA LEU A 126 17.80 12.84 -12.93
C LEU A 126 17.33 12.87 -14.39
N ASP A 127 16.04 12.67 -14.66
CA ASP A 127 15.50 12.76 -16.03
C ASP A 127 15.72 14.15 -16.66
N GLU A 128 15.54 15.21 -15.86
CA GLU A 128 15.67 16.60 -16.32
C GLU A 128 17.13 17.06 -16.50
N TYR A 129 18.06 16.60 -15.65
CA TYR A 129 19.40 17.18 -15.54
C TYR A 129 20.56 16.20 -15.74
N LEU A 130 20.32 14.90 -15.96
CA LEU A 130 21.40 13.95 -16.18
C LEU A 130 22.13 14.27 -17.49
N PRO A 131 23.46 14.52 -17.45
CA PRO A 131 24.22 14.78 -18.66
C PRO A 131 24.13 13.62 -19.65
N PHE A 132 24.15 13.96 -20.94
CA PHE A 132 24.14 12.98 -22.02
C PHE A 132 25.30 11.98 -21.87
N GLY A 133 25.00 10.70 -22.09
CA GLY A 133 25.97 9.61 -22.02
C GLY A 133 26.23 9.05 -20.62
N LEU A 134 25.50 9.52 -19.60
CA LEU A 134 25.51 8.95 -18.26
C LEU A 134 24.23 8.14 -17.99
N ASP A 135 24.35 7.16 -17.10
CA ASP A 135 23.23 6.39 -16.55
C ASP A 135 23.27 6.48 -15.01
N ALA A 136 22.10 6.56 -14.37
CA ALA A 136 21.97 6.80 -12.94
C ALA A 136 21.16 5.69 -12.26
N GLY A 137 21.72 5.16 -11.17
CA GLY A 137 21.06 4.15 -10.32
C GLY A 137 20.70 4.71 -8.95
N LEU A 138 19.54 4.29 -8.41
CA LEU A 138 19.18 4.55 -7.02
C LEU A 138 19.70 3.45 -6.10
N ILE A 139 20.56 3.82 -5.15
CA ILE A 139 21.09 2.93 -4.13
C ILE A 139 20.40 3.26 -2.81
N TYR A 140 19.72 2.26 -2.23
CA TYR A 140 19.04 2.40 -0.95
C TYR A 140 19.98 1.97 0.18
N VAL A 141 20.14 2.81 1.20
CA VAL A 141 20.96 2.53 2.37
C VAL A 141 20.07 2.55 3.61
N THR A 142 20.20 1.54 4.46
CA THR A 142 19.47 1.37 5.72
C THR A 142 20.42 1.38 6.89
#